data_AF-A0A1S3MIZ4-F1
#
_entry.id   AF-A0A1S3MIZ4-F1
#
_cell.length_a   1.000
_cell.length_b   1.000
_cell.length_c   1.000
_cell.angle_alpha   90.00
_cell.angle_beta   90.00
_cell.angle_gamma   90.00
#
_symmetry.space_group_name_H-M   'P 1'
#
loop_
_entity.id
_entity.type
_entity.pdbx_description
1 polymer ?
#
loop_
_entity_poly.entity_id
_entity_poly.type
_entity_poly.pdbx_seq_one_letter_code
_entity_poly.pdbx_strand_id
1 'polypeptide(L)'
;MVCCVFQADGEELVSLAKEVNSSQTGSAKVDELDDKLIKKLAFVSAGDLAPLNAFIGGLAAQEVLKACTGKFMPIIQWLYFDALECLSEEEGGAMLTEEDCAPRNSRYDGQIAVFGSQLQEELAKQRYFLVGAGAIGCELLKNFAMIGLASGEGEVIVTDMDTIEKSNLNRQFLFR
;
A
#
# COMPACT_ATOMS: atom_id res chain seq x y z
N MET A 1 9.24 1.05 17.03
CA MET A 1 8.99 2.51 17.05
C MET A 1 9.38 3.02 15.67
N VAL A 2 8.40 3.13 14.78
CA VAL A 2 8.57 3.43 13.35
C VAL A 2 8.77 4.94 13.20
N CYS A 3 9.78 5.38 12.45
CA CYS A 3 10.11 6.77 12.10
C CYS A 3 10.12 7.77 13.26
N CYS A 4 11.31 8.18 13.72
CA CYS A 4 11.48 9.43 14.49
C CYS A 4 11.32 10.71 13.62
N VAL A 5 10.90 10.54 12.36
CA VAL A 5 11.20 11.41 11.22
C VAL A 5 10.29 12.63 11.10
N PHE A 6 9.06 12.55 11.62
CA PHE A 6 8.14 13.69 11.65
C PHE A 6 7.48 13.79 13.01
N GLN A 7 8.27 13.77 14.09
CA GLN A 7 7.69 13.88 15.44
C GLN A 7 6.83 15.14 15.58
N ALA A 8 7.24 16.26 14.98
CA ALA A 8 6.47 17.49 14.93
C ALA A 8 5.14 17.33 14.17
N ASP A 9 5.16 16.87 12.92
CA ASP A 9 3.93 16.71 12.11
C ASP A 9 3.01 15.63 12.68
N GLY A 10 3.58 14.58 13.29
CA GLY A 10 2.82 13.56 14.01
C GLY A 10 2.14 14.12 15.26
N GLU A 11 2.80 15.02 15.99
CA GLU A 11 2.19 15.75 17.12
C GLU A 11 1.14 16.76 16.65
N GLU A 12 1.36 17.42 15.52
CA GLU A 12 0.37 18.29 14.89
C GLU A 12 -0.88 17.51 14.48
N LEU A 13 -0.73 16.35 13.84
CA LEU A 13 -1.86 15.51 13.44
C LEU A 13 -2.64 15.00 14.66
N VAL A 14 -1.96 14.65 15.76
CA VAL A 14 -2.62 14.28 17.02
C VAL A 14 -3.41 15.46 17.59
N SER A 15 -2.84 16.67 17.57
CA SER A 15 -3.52 17.89 18.01
C SER A 15 -4.78 18.15 17.18
N LEU A 16 -4.69 18.03 15.85
CA LEU A 16 -5.82 18.17 14.93
C LEU A 16 -6.89 17.09 15.16
N ALA A 17 -6.49 15.84 15.36
CA ALA A 17 -7.42 14.75 15.65
C ALA A 17 -8.19 14.98 16.97
N LYS A 18 -7.51 15.49 18.00
CA LYS A 18 -8.13 15.88 19.28
C LYS A 18 -9.11 17.03 19.10
N GLU A 19 -8.78 18.03 18.30
CA GLU A 19 -9.69 19.13 17.95
C GLU A 19 -10.94 18.61 17.23
N VAL A 20 -10.77 17.79 16.19
CA VAL A 20 -11.89 17.19 15.46
C VAL A 20 -12.77 16.38 16.40
N ASN A 21 -12.20 15.51 17.24
CA ASN A 21 -12.96 14.70 18.19
C ASN A 21 -13.70 15.57 19.24
N SER A 22 -13.12 16.69 19.67
CA SER A 22 -13.76 17.62 20.60
C SER A 22 -15.01 18.28 20.01
N SER A 23 -15.02 18.49 18.69
CA SER A 23 -16.15 19.04 17.93
C SER A 23 -17.25 18.01 17.62
N GLN A 24 -16.97 16.71 17.76
CA GLN A 24 -17.95 15.65 17.52
C GLN A 24 -18.92 15.49 18.69
N THR A 25 -20.10 14.95 18.38
CA THR A 25 -21.14 14.62 19.36
C THR A 25 -21.74 13.24 19.08
N GLY A 26 -22.45 12.68 20.06
CA GLY A 26 -23.08 11.37 19.93
C GLY A 26 -22.07 10.25 19.72
N SER A 27 -22.42 9.26 18.89
CA SER A 27 -21.60 8.06 18.64
C SER A 27 -20.32 8.31 17.84
N ALA A 28 -20.14 9.51 17.27
CA ALA A 28 -18.93 9.86 16.53
C ALA A 28 -17.81 10.39 17.44
N LYS A 29 -18.15 10.80 18.68
CA LYS A 29 -17.16 11.21 19.67
C LYS A 29 -16.56 9.98 20.34
N VAL A 30 -15.24 9.95 20.44
CA VAL A 30 -14.48 8.87 21.10
C VAL A 30 -13.93 9.40 22.42
N ASP A 31 -13.98 8.59 23.48
CA ASP A 31 -13.50 9.01 24.80
C ASP A 31 -11.97 9.10 24.86
N GLU A 32 -11.28 8.18 24.20
CA GLU A 32 -9.81 8.09 24.17
C GLU A 32 -9.33 7.92 22.72
N LEU A 33 -8.30 8.67 22.35
CA LEU A 33 -7.64 8.56 21.05
C LEU A 33 -6.33 7.80 21.20
N ASP A 34 -6.07 6.90 20.25
CA ASP A 34 -4.77 6.23 20.17
C ASP A 34 -3.76 7.14 19.47
N ASP A 35 -3.04 7.93 20.28
CA ASP A 35 -1.99 8.84 19.81
C ASP A 35 -0.89 8.09 19.03
N LYS A 36 -0.63 6.81 19.33
CA LYS A 36 0.40 6.03 18.61
C LYS A 36 -0.07 5.67 17.21
N LEU A 37 -1.32 5.24 17.07
CA LEU A 37 -1.92 4.92 15.78
C LEU A 37 -2.00 6.17 14.88
N ILE A 38 -2.41 7.31 15.43
CA ILE A 38 -2.49 8.58 14.70
C ILE A 38 -1.09 9.02 14.23
N LYS A 39 -0.07 8.86 15.08
CA LYS A 39 1.32 9.14 14.68
C LYS A 39 1.80 8.19 13.57
N LYS A 40 1.47 6.90 13.63
CA LYS A 40 1.77 5.95 12.54
C LYS A 40 1.14 6.40 11.22
N LEU A 41 -0.10 6.89 11.24
CA LEU A 41 -0.77 7.44 10.06
C LEU A 41 -0.03 8.66 9.50
N ALA A 42 0.42 9.59 10.36
CA ALA A 42 1.20 10.75 9.93
C ALA A 42 2.48 10.32 9.18
N PHE A 43 3.20 9.34 9.71
CA PHE A 43 4.48 8.90 9.14
C PHE A 43 4.37 8.26 7.76
N VAL A 44 3.23 7.64 7.44
CA VAL A 44 2.99 7.00 6.13
C VAL A 44 2.15 7.87 5.19
N SER A 45 1.80 9.10 5.59
CA SER A 45 0.84 9.95 4.87
C SER A 45 1.32 10.38 3.48
N ALA A 46 2.64 10.53 3.28
CA ALA A 46 3.25 10.82 1.98
C ALA A 46 3.47 9.56 1.12
N GLY A 47 3.11 8.39 1.64
CA GLY A 47 3.29 7.11 0.97
C GLY A 47 2.29 6.87 -0.18
N ASP A 48 2.78 6.28 -1.26
CA ASP A 48 1.94 5.79 -2.36
C ASP A 48 2.40 4.37 -2.75
N LEU A 49 1.59 3.38 -2.37
CA LEU A 49 1.94 1.96 -2.46
C LEU A 49 1.05 1.23 -3.46
N ALA A 50 1.67 0.66 -4.49
CA ALA A 50 0.96 -0.07 -5.55
C ALA A 50 0.07 -1.22 -5.04
N PRO A 51 0.45 -2.03 -4.02
CA PRO A 51 -0.44 -3.06 -3.48
C PRO A 51 -1.72 -2.51 -2.83
N LEU A 52 -1.61 -1.41 -2.06
CA LEU A 52 -2.76 -0.75 -1.44
C LEU A 52 -3.68 -0.14 -2.51
N ASN A 53 -3.10 0.51 -3.52
CA ASN A 53 -3.86 1.02 -4.68
C ASN A 53 -4.57 -0.09 -5.44
N ALA A 54 -3.92 -1.24 -5.67
CA ALA A 54 -4.54 -2.38 -6.33
C ALA A 54 -5.69 -2.96 -5.50
N PHE A 55 -5.52 -3.08 -4.18
CA PHE A 55 -6.54 -3.59 -3.27
C PHE A 55 -7.77 -2.67 -3.20
N ILE A 56 -7.57 -1.41 -2.81
CA ILE A 56 -8.66 -0.42 -2.68
C ILE A 56 -9.28 -0.13 -4.06
N GLY A 57 -8.47 -0.04 -5.12
CA GLY A 57 -8.95 0.15 -6.47
C GLY A 57 -9.84 -0.99 -6.96
N GLY A 58 -9.51 -2.24 -6.62
CA GLY A 58 -10.35 -3.40 -6.90
C GLY A 58 -11.69 -3.36 -6.17
N LEU A 59 -11.68 -3.01 -4.88
CA LEU A 59 -12.91 -2.85 -4.09
C LEU A 59 -13.78 -1.69 -4.62
N ALA A 60 -13.18 -0.54 -4.88
CA ALA A 60 -13.87 0.63 -5.41
C ALA A 60 -14.48 0.36 -6.79
N ALA A 61 -13.74 -0.28 -7.69
CA ALA A 61 -14.26 -0.70 -9.00
C ALA A 61 -15.46 -1.65 -8.84
N GLN A 62 -15.40 -2.57 -7.87
CA GLN A 62 -16.51 -3.45 -7.57
C GLN A 62 -17.72 -2.68 -7.02
N GLU A 63 -17.54 -1.69 -6.14
CA GLU A 63 -18.64 -0.84 -5.65
C GLU A 63 -19.31 -0.06 -6.79
N VAL A 64 -18.55 0.42 -7.79
CA VAL A 64 -19.12 1.05 -9.00
C VAL A 64 -20.04 0.08 -9.74
N LEU A 65 -19.62 -1.18 -9.91
CA LEU A 65 -20.46 -2.22 -10.53
C LEU A 65 -21.72 -2.50 -9.70
N LYS A 66 -21.62 -2.53 -8.37
CA LYS A 66 -22.79 -2.72 -7.49
C LYS A 66 -23.79 -1.58 -7.66
N ALA A 67 -23.31 -0.35 -7.70
CA ALA A 67 -24.15 0.85 -7.83
C ALA A 67 -24.95 0.86 -9.14
N CYS A 68 -24.34 0.48 -10.27
CA CYS A 68 -25.01 0.52 -11.57
C CYS A 68 -25.79 -0.76 -11.92
N THR A 69 -25.58 -1.88 -11.22
CA THR A 69 -26.27 -3.15 -11.50
C THR A 69 -27.28 -3.58 -10.45
N GLY A 70 -27.16 -3.09 -9.20
CA GLY A 70 -27.99 -3.55 -8.07
C GLY A 70 -27.80 -5.03 -7.72
N LYS A 71 -26.72 -5.67 -8.21
CA LYS A 71 -26.56 -7.14 -8.15
C LYS A 71 -26.03 -7.65 -6.81
N PHE A 72 -25.21 -6.88 -6.11
CA PHE A 72 -24.58 -7.31 -4.85
C PHE A 72 -24.77 -6.27 -3.74
N MET A 73 -24.61 -6.72 -2.49
CA MET A 73 -24.67 -5.87 -1.31
C MET A 73 -23.50 -4.86 -1.32
N PRO A 74 -23.78 -3.54 -1.33
CA PRO A 74 -22.75 -2.52 -1.25
C PRO A 74 -22.15 -2.45 0.15
N ILE A 75 -21.00 -1.81 0.26
CA ILE A 75 -20.47 -1.38 1.56
C ILE A 75 -21.42 -0.32 2.14
N ILE A 76 -21.77 -0.47 3.43
CA ILE A 76 -22.66 0.46 4.15
C ILE A 76 -21.95 0.88 5.44
N GLN A 77 -21.27 2.03 5.51
CA GLN A 77 -20.96 3.02 4.47
C GLN A 77 -19.45 3.29 4.37
N TRP A 78 -18.73 3.04 5.46
CA TRP A 78 -17.32 3.32 5.61
C TRP A 78 -16.55 2.01 5.65
N LEU A 79 -15.43 1.97 4.94
CA LEU A 79 -14.46 0.89 4.99
C LEU A 79 -13.10 1.52 5.26
N TYR A 80 -12.56 1.28 6.45
CA TYR A 80 -11.17 1.60 6.79
C TYR A 80 -10.35 0.32 6.71
N PHE A 81 -9.14 0.43 6.16
CA PHE A 81 -8.20 -0.66 6.04
C PHE A 81 -6.79 -0.12 6.27
N ASP A 82 -6.01 -0.85 7.04
CA ASP A 82 -4.58 -0.62 7.23
C ASP A 82 -3.82 -1.95 7.12
N ALA A 83 -2.52 -1.84 6.84
CA ALA A 83 -1.60 -2.97 6.78
C ALA A 83 -0.33 -2.58 7.55
N LEU A 84 -0.51 -2.11 8.79
CA LEU A 84 0.59 -1.60 9.61
C LEU A 84 1.59 -2.68 10.00
N GLU A 85 1.21 -3.96 9.92
CA GLU A 85 2.09 -5.11 10.14
C GLU A 85 3.19 -5.23 9.07
N CYS A 86 3.05 -4.53 7.93
CA CYS A 86 4.10 -4.44 6.93
C CYS A 86 5.25 -3.52 7.35
N LEU A 87 5.06 -2.70 8.38
CA LEU A 87 6.13 -1.88 8.95
C LEU A 87 6.99 -2.76 9.85
N SER A 88 8.31 -2.55 9.86
CA SER A 88 9.21 -3.30 10.75
C SER A 88 8.90 -3.00 12.22
N GLU A 89 8.43 -3.99 12.98
CA GLU A 89 8.04 -3.83 14.39
C GLU A 89 9.10 -4.27 15.42
N GLU A 90 10.21 -4.91 15.02
CA GLU A 90 11.15 -5.55 15.96
C GLU A 90 12.31 -4.68 16.49
N GLU A 91 12.62 -4.87 17.77
CA GLU A 91 13.90 -4.53 18.43
C GLU A 91 15.06 -5.29 17.75
N GLY A 92 15.52 -4.80 16.60
CA GLY A 92 16.55 -5.45 15.79
C GLY A 92 16.48 -5.10 14.31
N GLY A 93 15.32 -4.63 13.83
CA GLY A 93 15.23 -3.89 12.57
C GLY A 93 15.84 -2.50 12.74
N ALA A 94 16.61 -2.04 11.75
CA ALA A 94 17.10 -0.67 11.77
C ALA A 94 15.91 0.30 11.86
N MET A 95 15.92 1.17 12.87
CA MET A 95 14.96 2.28 12.91
C MET A 95 15.12 3.10 11.64
N LEU A 96 14.05 3.24 10.86
CA LEU A 96 14.04 4.14 9.71
C LEU A 96 14.32 5.58 10.15
N THR A 97 15.33 6.19 9.53
CA THR A 97 15.71 7.58 9.73
C THR A 97 15.11 8.48 8.65
N GLU A 98 15.20 9.80 8.85
CA GLU A 98 14.69 10.78 7.89
C GLU A 98 15.38 10.68 6.54
N GLU A 99 16.69 10.40 6.57
CA GLU A 99 17.51 10.24 5.38
C GLU A 99 17.17 8.97 4.59
N ASP A 100 16.70 7.92 5.28
CA ASP A 100 16.28 6.68 4.64
C ASP A 100 14.98 6.87 3.85
N CYS A 101 14.05 7.67 4.39
CA CYS A 101 12.74 7.93 3.81
C CYS A 101 12.68 9.20 2.93
N ALA A 102 13.79 9.96 2.85
CA ALA A 102 13.84 11.19 2.08
C ALA A 102 13.63 10.94 0.57
N PRO A 103 12.91 11.82 -0.15
CA PRO A 103 12.73 11.72 -1.60
C PRO A 103 14.07 11.71 -2.33
N ARG A 104 14.20 10.85 -3.35
CA ARG A 104 15.44 10.68 -4.14
C ARG A 104 15.27 11.05 -5.60
N ASN A 105 14.14 11.69 -5.95
CA ASN A 105 13.75 11.97 -7.32
C ASN A 105 13.70 10.68 -8.16
N SER A 106 13.16 9.63 -7.54
CA SER A 106 13.01 8.30 -8.10
C SER A 106 11.53 7.99 -8.30
N ARG A 107 11.24 7.09 -9.25
CA ARG A 107 9.88 6.55 -9.42
C ARG A 107 9.37 5.78 -8.20
N TYR A 108 10.24 5.48 -7.24
CA TYR A 108 9.94 4.75 -6.01
C TYR A 108 9.78 5.66 -4.78
N ASP A 109 9.81 6.99 -4.93
CA ASP A 109 9.77 7.94 -3.79
C ASP A 109 8.54 7.70 -2.87
N GLY A 110 7.37 7.39 -3.43
CA GLY A 110 6.17 7.06 -2.64
C GLY A 110 6.30 5.76 -1.82
N GLN A 111 7.10 4.80 -2.26
CA GLN A 111 7.38 3.57 -1.51
C GLN A 111 8.52 3.77 -0.50
N ILE A 112 9.55 4.53 -0.88
CA ILE A 112 10.69 4.91 -0.02
C ILE A 112 10.21 5.72 1.18
N ALA A 113 9.22 6.61 1.01
CA ALA A 113 8.65 7.37 2.12
C ALA A 113 8.07 6.50 3.25
N VAL A 114 7.67 5.24 2.94
CA VAL A 114 7.09 4.31 3.92
C VAL A 114 8.12 3.31 4.45
N PHE A 115 8.94 2.75 3.57
CA PHE A 115 9.82 1.63 3.90
C PHE A 115 11.32 1.95 3.88
N GLY A 116 11.69 3.15 3.43
CA GLY A 116 13.08 3.57 3.27
C GLY A 116 13.77 3.05 2.01
N SER A 117 14.89 3.68 1.65
CA SER A 117 15.66 3.33 0.46
C SER A 117 16.37 1.98 0.56
N GLN A 118 16.72 1.54 1.77
CA GLN A 118 17.38 0.25 1.97
C GLN A 118 16.49 -0.92 1.50
N LEU A 119 15.22 -0.93 1.90
CA LEU A 119 14.29 -1.98 1.44
C LEU A 119 14.12 -1.91 -0.08
N GLN A 120 14.09 -0.72 -0.67
CA GLN A 120 14.01 -0.56 -2.13
C GLN A 120 15.19 -1.23 -2.85
N GLU A 121 16.41 -1.10 -2.32
CA GLU A 121 17.59 -1.78 -2.85
C GLU A 121 17.54 -3.30 -2.66
N GLU A 122 17.01 -3.77 -1.54
CA GLU A 122 16.81 -5.20 -1.27
C GLU A 122 15.79 -5.81 -2.24
N LEU A 123 14.68 -5.12 -2.49
CA LEU A 123 13.65 -5.50 -3.47
C LEU A 123 14.23 -5.63 -4.88
N ALA A 124 15.11 -4.71 -5.27
CA ALA A 124 15.75 -4.71 -6.59
C ALA A 124 16.65 -5.95 -6.84
N LYS A 125 17.18 -6.57 -5.77
CA LYS A 125 18.05 -7.75 -5.82
C LYS A 125 17.29 -9.08 -5.67
N GLN A 126 15.98 -9.02 -5.41
CA GLN A 126 15.20 -10.24 -5.17
C GLN A 126 15.11 -11.13 -6.42
N ARG A 127 15.04 -12.44 -6.18
CA ARG A 127 14.80 -13.45 -7.22
C ARG A 127 13.53 -14.21 -6.92
N TYR A 128 12.53 -14.06 -7.78
CA TYR A 128 11.20 -14.65 -7.59
C TYR A 128 10.83 -15.56 -8.77
N PHE A 129 10.17 -16.67 -8.45
CA PHE A 129 9.60 -17.57 -9.46
C PHE A 129 8.07 -17.48 -9.42
N LEU A 130 7.49 -16.94 -10.49
CA LEU A 130 6.06 -16.78 -10.68
C LEU A 130 5.53 -17.94 -11.53
N VAL A 131 4.69 -18.77 -10.93
CA VAL A 131 4.03 -19.89 -11.60
C VAL A 131 2.62 -19.47 -12.02
N GLY A 132 2.46 -19.19 -13.31
CA GLY A 132 1.22 -18.73 -13.93
C GLY A 132 1.26 -17.26 -14.35
N ALA A 133 0.90 -17.00 -15.60
CA ALA A 133 0.75 -15.70 -16.25
C ALA A 133 -0.73 -15.36 -16.55
N GLY A 134 -1.66 -16.03 -15.87
CA GLY A 134 -3.10 -15.75 -15.93
C GLY A 134 -3.49 -14.40 -15.30
N ALA A 135 -4.75 -14.27 -14.85
CA ALA A 135 -5.28 -13.00 -14.31
C ALA A 135 -4.46 -12.51 -13.10
N ILE A 136 -4.21 -13.40 -12.14
CA ILE A 136 -3.38 -13.12 -10.96
C ILE A 136 -1.92 -12.87 -11.37
N GLY A 137 -1.40 -13.63 -12.33
CA GLY A 137 -0.03 -13.46 -12.83
C GLY A 137 0.18 -12.06 -13.43
N CYS A 138 -0.78 -11.57 -14.23
CA CYS A 138 -0.76 -10.22 -14.76
C CYS A 138 -0.76 -9.14 -13.67
N GLU A 139 -1.62 -9.28 -12.66
CA GLU A 139 -1.68 -8.36 -11.51
C GLU A 139 -0.39 -8.39 -10.68
N LEU A 140 0.16 -9.57 -10.42
CA LEU A 140 1.43 -9.75 -9.71
C LEU A 140 2.58 -9.10 -10.48
N LEU A 141 2.70 -9.32 -11.79
CA LEU A 141 3.76 -8.72 -12.60
C LEU A 141 3.68 -7.20 -12.63
N LYS A 142 2.47 -6.64 -12.73
CA LYS A 142 2.28 -5.18 -12.62
C LYS A 142 2.69 -4.67 -11.24
N ASN A 143 2.32 -5.37 -10.17
CA ASN A 143 2.75 -4.97 -8.82
C ASN A 143 4.25 -5.13 -8.63
N PHE A 144 4.88 -6.22 -9.10
CA PHE A 144 6.33 -6.42 -9.06
C PHE A 144 7.07 -5.29 -9.78
N ALA A 145 6.60 -4.90 -10.96
CA ALA A 145 7.17 -3.79 -11.72
C ALA A 145 7.08 -2.45 -10.96
N MET A 146 5.95 -2.18 -10.29
CA MET A 146 5.75 -0.95 -9.53
C MET A 146 6.52 -0.93 -8.20
N ILE A 147 6.62 -2.07 -7.52
CA ILE A 147 7.41 -2.25 -6.29
C ILE A 147 8.92 -2.15 -6.59
N GLY A 148 9.33 -2.40 -7.84
CA GLY A 148 10.74 -2.48 -8.21
C GLY A 148 11.38 -3.82 -7.83
N LEU A 149 10.58 -4.87 -7.68
CA LEU A 149 11.07 -6.23 -7.44
C LEU A 149 11.96 -6.65 -8.62
N ALA A 150 13.15 -7.17 -8.33
CA ALA A 150 14.13 -7.60 -9.33
C ALA A 150 14.53 -6.53 -10.36
N SER A 151 14.41 -5.24 -10.02
CA SER A 151 14.75 -4.13 -10.93
C SER A 151 16.26 -3.86 -11.07
N GLY A 152 17.09 -4.50 -10.24
CA GLY A 152 18.55 -4.42 -10.26
C GLY A 152 19.19 -5.75 -10.65
N GLU A 153 20.04 -6.30 -9.79
CA GLU A 153 20.70 -7.61 -9.97
C GLU A 153 19.79 -8.82 -9.67
N GLY A 154 18.48 -8.60 -9.58
CA GLY A 154 17.47 -9.64 -9.33
C GLY A 154 16.97 -10.33 -10.60
N GLU A 155 15.98 -11.21 -10.42
CA GLU A 155 15.37 -11.95 -11.53
C GLU A 155 13.91 -12.32 -11.21
N VAL A 156 13.01 -12.16 -12.18
CA VAL A 156 11.68 -12.77 -12.12
C VAL A 156 11.57 -13.80 -13.23
N ILE A 157 11.46 -15.07 -12.85
CA ILE A 157 11.18 -16.16 -13.79
C ILE A 157 9.68 -16.37 -13.80
N VAL A 158 9.05 -16.34 -14.97
CA VAL A 158 7.63 -16.60 -15.15
C VAL A 158 7.47 -17.84 -15.99
N THR A 159 6.63 -18.78 -15.55
CA THR A 159 6.24 -19.94 -16.36
C THR A 159 4.73 -20.02 -16.50
N ASP A 160 4.27 -20.24 -17.71
CA ASP A 160 2.89 -20.59 -18.04
C ASP A 160 2.91 -21.40 -19.34
N MET A 161 2.16 -22.50 -19.39
CA MET A 161 2.10 -23.38 -20.56
C MET A 161 0.90 -23.07 -21.46
N ASP A 162 -0.02 -22.23 -21.01
CA ASP A 162 -1.23 -21.89 -21.77
C ASP A 162 -0.97 -20.79 -22.80
N THR A 163 -1.80 -20.77 -23.85
CA THR A 163 -1.80 -19.71 -24.87
C THR A 163 -2.89 -18.68 -24.58
N ILE A 164 -2.67 -17.43 -25.02
CA ILE A 164 -3.65 -16.35 -24.85
C ILE A 164 -4.88 -16.60 -25.73
N GLU A 165 -6.07 -16.59 -25.12
CA GLU A 165 -7.36 -16.63 -25.80
C GLU A 165 -8.15 -15.33 -25.63
N LYS A 166 -9.13 -15.10 -26.50
CA LYS A 166 -10.01 -13.91 -26.44
C LYS A 166 -10.74 -13.77 -25.09
N SER A 167 -11.12 -14.89 -24.48
CA SER A 167 -11.81 -14.91 -23.18
C SER A 167 -10.94 -14.42 -22.02
N ASN A 168 -9.61 -14.46 -22.18
CA ASN A 168 -8.65 -14.02 -21.18
C ASN A 168 -8.55 -12.49 -21.09
N LEU A 169 -8.75 -11.78 -22.21
CA LEU A 169 -8.56 -10.33 -22.32
C LEU A 169 -9.46 -9.51 -21.38
N ASN A 170 -10.55 -10.09 -20.86
CA ASN A 170 -11.41 -9.45 -19.88
C ASN A 170 -10.74 -9.23 -18.50
N ARG A 171 -9.70 -10.01 -18.18
CA ARG A 171 -9.07 -10.02 -16.84
C ARG A 171 -7.55 -10.13 -16.84
N GLN A 172 -6.93 -10.34 -18.00
CA GLN A 172 -5.48 -10.41 -18.20
C GLN A 172 -5.03 -9.19 -18.99
N PHE A 173 -5.03 -8.03 -18.33
CA PHE A 173 -4.87 -6.72 -18.97
C PHE A 173 -3.47 -6.46 -19.56
N LEU A 174 -2.49 -7.37 -19.38
CA LEU A 174 -1.19 -7.29 -20.05
C LEU A 174 -1.25 -7.80 -21.50
N PHE A 175 -2.30 -8.53 -21.88
CA PHE A 175 -2.47 -9.09 -23.23
C PHE A 175 -3.40 -8.22 -24.09
N ARG A 176 -3.31 -8.35 -25.42
CA ARG A 176 -4.08 -7.55 -26.40
C ARG A 176 -4.76 -8.43 -27.43
#